data_AF-A0A2D4LXB1-F1
#
_entry.id   AF-A0A2D4LXB1-F1
#
_cell.length_a   1.000
_cell.length_b   1.000
_cell.length_c   1.000
_cell.angle_alpha   90.00
_cell.angle_beta   90.00
_cell.angle_gamma   90.00
#
_symmetry.space_group_name_H-M   'P 1'
#
loop_
_entity.id
_entity.type
_entity.pdbx_description
1 polymer ?
#
loop_
_entity_poly.entity_id
_entity_poly.type
_entity_poly.pdbx_seq_one_letter_code
_entity_poly.pdbx_strand_id
1 'polypeptide(L)'
;TWEFRMGEIEGLRYRCQDAMRSITKQAIKEARLREIKEELLNSEKLKTYFEDNPRDLNLLRHDKPLHPAIVKPHLRNVPEYLVPQSLRQAVPALAGKHKRRKCPASSSKGQRNPLHSFKSTRKKFRT
;
A
#
# COMPACT_ATOMS: atom_id res chain seq x y z
N THR A 1 3.03 9.90 -40.36
CA THR A 1 3.49 10.53 -39.11
C THR A 1 2.33 10.57 -38.14
N TRP A 2 2.55 10.28 -36.86
CA TRP A 2 1.48 10.34 -35.85
C TRP A 2 1.27 11.80 -35.44
N GLU A 3 0.06 12.32 -35.63
CA GLU A 3 -0.30 13.67 -35.19
C GLU A 3 -0.86 13.62 -33.77
N PHE A 4 -0.20 14.32 -32.85
CA PHE A 4 -0.59 14.34 -31.46
C PHE A 4 -1.51 15.54 -31.19
N ARG A 5 -2.76 15.27 -30.81
CA ARG A 5 -3.76 16.31 -30.53
C ARG A 5 -3.58 16.84 -29.11
N MET A 6 -2.80 17.90 -28.96
CA MET A 6 -2.53 18.48 -27.63
C MET A 6 -3.79 18.91 -26.88
N GLY A 7 -4.79 19.46 -27.57
CA GLY A 7 -6.04 19.90 -26.94
C GLY A 7 -6.85 18.78 -26.27
N GLU A 8 -6.74 17.54 -26.76
CA GLU A 8 -7.42 16.38 -26.15
C GLU A 8 -6.78 15.99 -24.80
N ILE A 9 -5.53 16.38 -24.56
CA ILE A 9 -4.71 15.93 -23.42
C ILE A 9 -4.68 16.96 -22.30
N GLU A 10 -4.98 18.23 -22.60
CA GLU A 10 -5.01 19.30 -21.60
C GLU A 10 -5.96 19.00 -20.43
N GLY A 11 -7.06 18.27 -20.68
CA GLY A 11 -7.96 17.81 -19.61
C GLY A 11 -7.26 16.95 -18.56
N LEU A 12 -6.28 16.13 -18.95
CA LEU A 12 -5.53 15.28 -18.01
C LEU A 12 -4.43 16.03 -17.25
N ARG A 13 -4.10 17.27 -17.64
CA ARG A 13 -2.99 18.04 -17.06
C ARG A 13 -3.05 18.13 -15.55
N TYR A 14 -4.22 18.44 -14.99
CA TYR A 14 -4.36 18.58 -13.54
C TYR A 14 -4.24 17.24 -12.80
N ARG A 15 -4.64 16.13 -13.42
CA ARG A 15 -4.45 14.78 -12.86
C ARG A 15 -2.98 14.40 -12.81
N CYS A 16 -2.24 14.69 -13.90
CA CYS A 16 -0.80 14.51 -13.94
C CYS A 16 -0.10 15.36 -12.88
N GLN A 17 -0.50 16.62 -12.72
CA GLN A 17 0.05 17.50 -11.68
C GLN A 17 -0.24 16.98 -10.28
N ASP A 18 -1.44 16.46 -10.02
CA ASP A 18 -1.79 15.93 -8.70
C ASP A 18 -1.03 14.64 -8.37
N ALA A 19 -0.77 13.80 -9.38
CA ALA A 19 0.12 12.65 -9.27
C ALA A 19 1.57 13.08 -9.00
N MET A 20 2.10 14.07 -9.74
CA MET A 20 3.46 14.57 -9.52
C MET A 20 3.64 15.15 -8.11
N ARG A 21 2.64 15.88 -7.59
CA ARG A 21 2.67 16.42 -6.22
C ARG A 21 2.70 15.33 -5.15
N SER A 22 2.16 14.14 -5.43
CA SER A 22 2.22 13.02 -4.50
C SER A 22 3.63 12.41 -4.36
N ILE A 23 4.51 12.67 -5.34
CA ILE A 23 5.88 12.18 -5.35
C ILE A 23 6.77 13.20 -4.65
N THR A 24 7.14 12.91 -3.41
CA THR A 24 8.06 13.76 -2.63
C THR A 24 9.47 13.16 -2.59
N LYS A 25 10.49 13.98 -2.30
CA LYS A 25 11.88 13.50 -2.13
C LYS A 25 11.97 12.39 -1.06
N GLN A 26 11.13 12.48 -0.03
CA GLN A 26 11.05 11.47 1.02
C GLN A 26 10.47 10.16 0.50
N ALA A 27 9.35 10.22 -0.24
CA ALA A 27 8.75 9.03 -0.84
C ALA A 27 9.73 8.30 -1.79
N ILE A 28 10.58 9.05 -2.53
CA ILE A 28 11.62 8.47 -3.38
C ILE A 28 12.67 7.72 -2.54
N LYS A 29 13.16 8.33 -1.45
CA LYS A 29 14.13 7.69 -0.56
C LYS A 29 13.55 6.43 0.08
N GLU A 30 12.33 6.50 0.58
CA GLU A 30 11.65 5.36 1.21
C GLU A 30 11.35 4.24 0.20
N ALA A 31 10.96 4.60 -1.03
CA ALA A 31 10.80 3.62 -2.12
C ALA A 31 12.12 2.90 -2.42
N ARG A 32 13.24 3.63 -2.48
CA ARG A 32 14.57 3.03 -2.73
C ARG A 32 15.03 2.14 -1.58
N LEU A 33 14.80 2.55 -0.33
CA LEU A 33 15.10 1.73 0.84
C LEU A 33 14.28 0.43 0.83
N ARG A 34 13.00 0.53 0.45
CA ARG A 34 12.13 -0.64 0.33
C ARG A 34 12.60 -1.58 -0.77
N GLU A 35 12.98 -1.05 -1.93
CA GLU A 35 13.55 -1.83 -3.04
C GLU A 35 14.79 -2.61 -2.58
N ILE A 36 15.77 -1.93 -1.98
CA ILE A 36 16.99 -2.56 -1.45
C ILE A 36 16.67 -3.64 -0.42
N LYS A 37 15.70 -3.40 0.48
CA LYS A 37 15.28 -4.39 1.47
C LYS A 37 14.66 -5.64 0.81
N GLU A 38 13.82 -5.46 -0.21
CA GLU A 38 13.24 -6.57 -0.97
C GLU A 38 14.33 -7.34 -1.73
N GLU A 39 15.32 -6.64 -2.30
CA GLU A 39 16.51 -7.26 -2.92
C GLU A 39 17.34 -8.07 -1.92
N LEU A 40 17.61 -7.53 -0.72
CA LEU A 40 18.36 -8.23 0.33
C LEU A 40 17.68 -9.53 0.75
N LEU A 41 16.34 -9.52 0.91
CA LEU A 41 15.57 -10.69 1.30
C LEU A 41 15.45 -11.74 0.19
N ASN A 42 15.45 -11.31 -1.07
CA ASN A 42 15.33 -12.20 -2.22
C ASN A 42 16.69 -12.71 -2.74
N SER A 43 17.79 -12.06 -2.36
CA SER A 43 19.15 -12.41 -2.78
C SER A 43 19.55 -13.79 -2.30
N GLU A 44 19.97 -14.67 -3.22
CA GLU A 44 20.44 -16.02 -2.90
C GLU A 44 21.75 -16.01 -2.12
N LYS A 45 22.63 -15.02 -2.41
CA LYS A 45 23.96 -14.89 -1.78
C LYS A 45 23.87 -14.58 -0.28
N LEU A 46 22.79 -13.95 0.16
CA LEU A 46 22.61 -13.52 1.54
C LEU A 46 21.79 -14.51 2.37
N LYS A 47 21.17 -15.52 1.75
CA LYS A 47 20.38 -16.53 2.49
C LYS A 47 21.20 -17.23 3.56
N THR A 48 22.39 -17.71 3.20
CA THR A 48 23.32 -18.38 4.13
C THR A 48 23.75 -17.45 5.27
N TYR A 49 24.09 -16.19 4.96
CA TYR A 49 24.44 -15.19 5.98
C TYR A 49 23.33 -14.98 7.01
N PHE A 50 22.07 -14.95 6.56
CA PHE A 50 20.92 -14.77 7.44
C PHE A 50 20.52 -16.04 8.21
N GLU A 51 20.88 -17.22 7.72
CA GLU A 51 20.77 -18.47 8.49
C GLU A 51 21.71 -18.42 9.71
N ASP A 52 22.95 -17.94 9.51
CA ASP A 52 23.93 -17.75 10.57
C ASP A 52 23.58 -16.57 11.51
N ASN A 53 22.91 -15.53 10.98
CA ASN A 53 22.56 -14.30 11.70
C ASN A 53 21.04 -14.04 11.71
N PRO A 54 20.25 -14.82 12.47
CA PRO A 54 18.79 -14.70 12.48
C PRO A 54 18.30 -13.36 13.05
N ARG A 55 19.12 -12.68 13.85
CA ARG A 55 18.80 -11.36 14.42
C ARG A 55 18.62 -10.31 13.32
N ASP A 56 19.49 -10.28 12.32
CA ASP A 56 19.50 -9.25 11.29
C ASP A 56 18.36 -9.45 10.29
N LEU A 57 18.04 -10.71 10.01
CA LEU A 57 16.84 -11.09 9.26
C LEU A 57 15.58 -10.58 9.97
N ASN A 58 15.49 -10.73 11.29
CA ASN A 58 14.36 -10.24 12.06
C ASN A 58 14.28 -8.71 12.08
N LEU A 59 15.42 -8.01 12.20
CA LEU A 59 15.47 -6.55 12.09
C LEU A 59 14.92 -6.08 10.73
N LEU A 60 15.38 -6.70 9.65
CA LEU A 60 14.88 -6.40 8.31
C LEU A 60 13.37 -6.68 8.19
N ARG A 61 12.85 -7.79 8.74
CA ARG A 61 11.41 -8.10 8.68
C ARG A 61 10.54 -7.14 9.47
N HIS A 62 11.02 -6.66 10.61
CA HIS A 62 10.23 -5.81 11.51
C HIS A 62 10.31 -4.33 11.20
N ASP A 63 11.29 -3.90 10.39
CA ASP A 63 11.38 -2.52 9.94
C ASP A 63 10.13 -2.11 9.14
N LYS A 64 9.39 -1.12 9.66
CA LYS A 64 8.15 -0.61 9.06
C LYS A 64 8.44 0.73 8.41
N PRO A 65 7.88 1.02 7.22
CA PRO A 65 8.02 2.33 6.62
C PRO A 65 7.43 3.37 7.56
N LEU A 66 8.25 4.32 8.00
CA LEU A 66 7.85 5.38 8.91
C LEU A 66 6.80 6.30 8.26
N HIS A 67 6.94 6.56 6.95
CA HIS A 67 5.94 7.25 6.15
C HIS A 67 5.58 6.37 4.94
N PRO A 68 4.45 5.65 4.97
CA PRO A 68 4.02 4.94 3.77
C PRO A 68 3.72 5.95 2.65
N ALA A 69 4.10 5.61 1.41
CA ALA A 69 3.80 6.44 0.25
C ALA A 69 2.29 6.76 0.21
N ILE A 70 1.95 8.04 0.13
CA ILE A 70 0.56 8.52 0.12
C ILE A 70 -0.05 8.17 -1.25
N VAL A 71 -0.59 6.97 -1.36
CA VAL A 71 -1.30 6.52 -2.56
C VAL A 71 -2.69 7.13 -2.54
N LYS A 72 -2.98 8.02 -3.50
CA LYS A 72 -4.32 8.57 -3.72
C LYS A 72 -5.15 7.60 -4.56
N PRO A 73 -6.08 6.82 -3.98
CA PRO A 73 -6.82 5.79 -4.71
C PRO A 73 -7.71 6.37 -5.83
N HIS A 74 -8.17 7.62 -5.66
CA HIS A 74 -9.01 8.32 -6.64
C HIS A 74 -8.25 8.80 -7.87
N LEU A 75 -6.91 8.80 -7.86
CA LEU A 75 -6.11 9.09 -9.05
C LEU A 75 -6.08 7.90 -10.02
N ARG A 76 -6.46 6.70 -9.57
CA ARG A 76 -6.57 5.51 -10.43
C ARG A 76 -7.70 5.61 -11.46
N ASN A 77 -8.82 6.23 -11.09
CA ASN A 77 -9.96 6.38 -11.97
C ASN A 77 -9.86 7.70 -12.73
N VAL A 78 -9.94 7.61 -14.06
CA VAL A 78 -10.08 8.77 -14.94
C VAL A 78 -11.57 9.04 -15.13
N PRO A 79 -12.08 10.21 -14.72
CA PRO A 79 -13.47 10.58 -14.98
C PRO A 79 -13.77 10.69 -16.48
N GLU A 80 -15.01 10.36 -16.85
CA GLU A 80 -15.48 10.35 -18.26
C GLU A 80 -15.33 11.69 -18.97
N TYR A 81 -15.42 12.80 -18.22
CA TYR A 81 -15.26 14.15 -18.77
C TYR A 81 -13.80 14.49 -19.15
N LEU A 82 -12.82 13.71 -18.70
CA LEU A 82 -11.41 13.88 -19.10
C LEU A 82 -11.01 13.00 -20.28
N VAL A 83 -11.89 12.09 -20.68
CA VAL A 83 -11.62 11.17 -21.78
C VAL A 83 -12.02 11.83 -23.08
N PRO A 84 -11.10 11.98 -24.04
CA PRO A 84 -11.40 12.48 -25.38
C PRO A 84 -12.49 11.65 -26.05
N GLN A 85 -13.38 12.28 -26.81
CA GLN A 85 -14.47 11.57 -27.50
C GLN A 85 -13.96 10.46 -28.43
N SER A 86 -12.79 10.69 -29.06
CA SER A 86 -12.04 9.73 -29.87
C SER A 86 -11.68 8.44 -29.12
N LEU A 87 -11.47 8.51 -27.81
CA LEU A 87 -10.99 7.41 -26.97
C LEU A 87 -12.07 6.79 -26.08
N ARG A 88 -13.26 7.41 -25.96
CA ARG A 88 -14.34 6.95 -25.06
C ARG A 88 -14.78 5.51 -25.30
N GLN A 89 -14.73 5.01 -26.54
CA GLN A 89 -15.11 3.62 -26.84
C GLN A 89 -14.06 2.60 -26.38
N ALA A 90 -12.80 3.01 -26.20
CA ALA A 90 -11.71 2.13 -25.79
C ALA A 90 -11.55 2.00 -24.26
N VAL A 91 -12.04 2.99 -23.49
CA VAL A 91 -11.88 3.02 -22.02
C VAL A 91 -12.66 1.94 -21.25
N PRO A 92 -13.93 1.61 -21.58
CA PRO A 92 -14.68 0.60 -20.85
C PRO A 92 -14.05 -0.80 -20.95
N ALA A 93 -13.33 -1.09 -22.04
CA ALA A 93 -12.65 -2.37 -22.24
C ALA A 93 -11.47 -2.60 -21.27
N LEU A 94 -10.87 -1.53 -20.74
CA LEU A 94 -9.69 -1.58 -19.86
C LEU A 94 -10.03 -1.47 -18.36
N ALA A 95 -11.21 -0.96 -18.01
CA ALA A 95 -11.64 -0.80 -16.61
C ALA A 95 -12.17 -2.12 -15.97
N GLY A 96 -12.35 -3.18 -16.75
CA GLY A 96 -12.91 -4.45 -16.31
C GLY A 96 -11.88 -5.41 -15.70
N LYS A 97 -12.16 -5.87 -14.47
CA LYS A 97 -11.57 -7.05 -13.78
C LYS A 97 -10.20 -6.90 -13.11
N HIS A 98 -10.10 -6.02 -12.11
CA HIS A 98 -9.12 -6.24 -11.05
C HIS A 98 -9.73 -7.07 -9.92
N LYS A 99 -9.51 -8.39 -9.99
CA LYS A 99 -9.82 -9.35 -8.93
C LYS A 99 -9.10 -8.86 -7.66
N ARG A 100 -9.85 -8.41 -6.64
CA ARG A 100 -9.29 -8.03 -5.33
C ARG A 100 -8.48 -9.22 -4.82
N ARG A 101 -7.14 -9.15 -4.84
CA ARG A 101 -6.31 -10.10 -4.12
C ARG A 101 -6.65 -9.91 -2.64
N LYS A 102 -7.40 -10.85 -2.05
CA LYS A 102 -7.60 -10.89 -0.60
C LYS A 102 -6.22 -11.05 0.03
N CYS A 103 -5.76 -10.03 0.76
CA CYS A 103 -4.68 -10.21 1.71
C CYS A 103 -5.15 -11.21 2.77
N PRO A 104 -4.37 -12.24 3.14
CA PRO A 104 -4.77 -13.14 4.23
C PRO A 104 -4.86 -12.30 5.50
N ALA A 105 -6.05 -12.23 6.09
CA ALA A 105 -6.24 -11.61 7.38
C ALA A 105 -5.41 -12.42 8.39
N SER A 106 -4.38 -11.81 8.98
CA SER A 106 -3.82 -12.33 10.20
C SER A 106 -4.93 -12.32 11.24
N SER A 107 -5.24 -13.48 11.80
CA SER A 107 -6.20 -13.61 12.88
C SER A 107 -5.64 -12.91 14.13
N SER A 108 -5.86 -11.60 14.24
CA SER A 108 -5.73 -10.92 15.52
C SER A 108 -6.87 -11.43 16.40
N LYS A 109 -6.57 -12.47 17.20
CA LYS A 109 -7.40 -12.83 18.35
C LYS A 109 -7.57 -11.54 19.16
N GLY A 110 -8.78 -10.99 19.12
CA GLY A 110 -9.09 -9.73 19.77
C GLY A 110 -8.60 -9.76 21.21
N GLN A 111 -7.83 -8.76 21.59
CA GLN A 111 -7.57 -8.47 22.98
C GLN A 111 -8.93 -8.29 23.66
N ARG A 112 -9.37 -9.32 24.39
CA ARG A 112 -10.54 -9.21 25.24
C ARG A 112 -10.19 -8.18 26.31
N ASN A 113 -10.99 -7.13 26.39
CA ASN A 113 -10.84 -6.06 27.37
C ASN A 113 -10.66 -6.65 28.79
N PRO A 114 -9.55 -6.36 29.51
CA PRO A 114 -9.23 -6.99 30.79
C PRO A 114 -10.23 -6.62 31.91
N LEU A 115 -11.03 -5.57 31.73
CA LEU A 115 -12.11 -5.23 32.65
C LEU A 115 -13.27 -6.25 32.65
N HIS A 116 -13.46 -7.03 31.58
CA HIS A 116 -14.54 -8.02 31.51
C HIS A 116 -14.18 -9.38 32.14
N SER A 117 -12.91 -9.64 32.45
CA SER A 117 -12.49 -10.86 33.16
C SER A 117 -12.52 -10.72 34.69
N PHE A 118 -12.68 -9.51 35.22
CA PHE A 118 -12.69 -9.29 36.67
C PHE A 118 -14.06 -9.62 37.27
N LYS A 119 -14.18 -10.78 37.92
CA LYS A 119 -15.36 -11.16 38.71
C LYS A 119 -15.03 -11.05 40.19
N SER A 120 -15.57 -10.04 40.88
CA SER A 120 -15.52 -9.95 42.34
C SER A 120 -16.54 -10.88 42.96
N THR A 121 -16.09 -11.87 43.72
CA THR A 121 -16.97 -12.70 44.55
C THR A 121 -17.12 -12.02 45.92
N ARG A 122 -18.30 -11.45 46.19
CA ARG A 122 -18.63 -10.94 47.53
C ARG A 122 -18.93 -12.13 48.44
N LYS A 123 -17.97 -12.52 49.27
CA LYS A 123 -18.20 -13.50 50.35
C LYS A 123 -19.01 -12.81 51.46
N LYS A 124 -20.31 -13.10 51.53
CA LYS A 124 -21.15 -12.69 52.67
C LYS A 124 -20.70 -13.51 53.88
N PHE A 125 -20.06 -12.86 54.85
CA PHE A 125 -19.93 -13.42 56.18
C PHE A 125 -21.31 -13.33 56.85
N ARG A 126 -21.87 -14.48 57.22
CA ARG A 126 -22.99 -14.54 58.16
C ARG A 126 -22.40 -14.68 59.56
N THR A 127 -22.96 -13.88 60.47
CA THR A 127 -22.87 -14.01 61.93
C THR A 127 -23.20 -15.43 62.39
#